data_AF-A0A4D8S021-F1
#
_entry.id   AF-A0A4D8S021-F1
#
_cell.length_a   1.000
_cell.length_b   1.000
_cell.length_c   1.000
_cell.angle_alpha   90.00
_cell.angle_beta   90.00
_cell.angle_gamma   90.00
#
_symmetry.space_group_name_H-M   'P 1'
#
loop_
_entity.id
_entity.type
_entity.pdbx_description
1 polymer ?
#
loop_
_entity_poly.entity_id
_entity_poly.type
_entity_poly.pdbx_seq_one_letter_code
_entity_poly.pdbx_strand_id
1 'polypeptide(L)'
;MSLSRAILLSLIFAFLTSLTVLSYTVQVSYPSNVLLGQNFNISFSLVSNLINSTNFQYMTPGTKLVNVSGKTAYEGFGSYWLIDRINVTDSSQIMITFDGNVVGGFSNVPGIVLYGSNFTLSNMDGQIGNYEILVGWYGILFLDKLTGYNGVLYTLPSFSSGNYTVIFKNVNSSVCVYSITINSSIYMIKYNTGIPWRSVGYAGIRTDTDTILPLSFRVLSFIPSNYTVFVNGKEFRSGFSNGTTSLTLRLFSPTVLNISFPDYHVYRVIVISTSDNANIHEEFPFIQVILIAVTGMLIGLSIRKEIIKKQGRT
;
A
#
# COMPACT_ATOMS: atom_id res chain seq x y z
N MET A 1 -39.18 20.77 11.80
CA MET A 1 -38.63 19.66 10.97
C MET A 1 -39.40 18.39 11.34
N SER A 2 -40.02 17.67 10.40
CA SER A 2 -40.76 16.45 10.75
C SER A 2 -39.79 15.38 11.27
N LEU A 3 -40.20 14.60 12.27
CA LEU A 3 -39.41 13.49 12.86
C LEU A 3 -38.82 12.57 11.77
N SER A 4 -39.54 12.38 10.67
CA SER A 4 -39.08 11.63 9.49
C SER A 4 -37.89 12.24 8.74
N ARG A 5 -37.76 13.58 8.70
CA ARG A 5 -36.60 14.25 8.08
C ARG A 5 -35.35 14.15 8.95
N ALA A 6 -35.51 14.17 10.27
CA ALA A 6 -34.40 14.01 11.21
C ALA A 6 -33.85 12.58 11.20
N ILE A 7 -34.74 11.57 11.17
CA ILE A 7 -34.36 10.16 11.06
C ILE A 7 -33.66 9.89 9.71
N LEU A 8 -34.19 10.43 8.61
CA LEU A 8 -33.58 10.27 7.28
C LEU A 8 -32.21 10.94 7.19
N LEU A 9 -32.05 12.16 7.72
CA LEU A 9 -30.73 12.80 7.79
C LEU A 9 -29.76 12.02 8.68
N SER A 10 -30.23 11.48 9.81
CA SER A 10 -29.41 10.67 10.70
C SER A 10 -28.98 9.35 10.06
N LEU A 11 -29.83 8.72 9.24
CA LEU A 11 -29.49 7.52 8.47
C LEU A 11 -28.51 7.83 7.34
N ILE A 12 -28.70 8.93 6.62
CA ILE A 12 -27.76 9.40 5.59
C ILE A 12 -26.43 9.77 6.22
N PHE A 13 -26.43 10.45 7.38
CA PHE A 13 -25.22 10.81 8.11
C PHE A 13 -24.53 9.57 8.67
N ALA A 14 -25.26 8.63 9.28
CA ALA A 14 -24.71 7.35 9.73
C ALA A 14 -24.10 6.54 8.58
N PHE A 15 -24.75 6.51 7.41
CA PHE A 15 -24.28 5.85 6.20
C PHE A 15 -23.04 6.54 5.60
N LEU A 16 -23.01 7.87 5.61
CA LEU A 16 -21.86 8.69 5.20
C LEU A 16 -20.69 8.57 6.18
N THR A 17 -20.94 8.45 7.48
CA THR A 17 -19.89 8.27 8.49
C THR A 17 -19.37 6.83 8.55
N SER A 18 -20.16 5.83 8.14
CA SER A 18 -19.69 4.44 8.00
C SER A 18 -18.82 4.21 6.76
N LEU A 19 -18.68 5.22 5.89
CA LEU A 19 -17.83 5.15 4.70
C LEU A 19 -16.35 5.47 4.97
N THR A 20 -15.89 5.56 6.23
CA THR A 20 -14.48 5.30 6.53
C THR A 20 -14.23 3.80 6.41
N VAL A 21 -14.37 3.27 5.20
CA VAL A 21 -13.95 1.91 4.87
C VAL A 21 -12.45 1.92 5.10
N LEU A 22 -11.98 1.18 6.10
CA LEU A 22 -10.60 0.75 6.11
C LEU A 22 -10.41 -0.01 4.79
N SER A 23 -9.76 0.64 3.82
CA SER A 23 -9.65 0.15 2.45
C SER A 23 -8.62 -0.97 2.39
N TYR A 24 -8.96 -2.11 2.98
CA TYR A 24 -8.21 -3.34 2.77
C TYR A 24 -8.41 -3.79 1.34
N THR A 25 -7.32 -4.23 0.70
CA THR A 25 -7.37 -4.69 -0.68
C THR A 25 -6.61 -5.99 -0.81
N VAL A 26 -7.13 -6.87 -1.65
CA VAL A 26 -6.41 -8.08 -2.04
C VAL A 26 -5.54 -7.71 -3.23
N GLN A 27 -4.23 -7.69 -3.00
CA GLN A 27 -3.25 -7.46 -4.06
C GLN A 27 -2.87 -8.80 -4.66
N VAL A 28 -3.10 -8.95 -5.97
CA VAL A 28 -2.82 -10.16 -6.73
C VAL A 28 -1.68 -9.93 -7.74
N SER A 29 -1.03 -11.01 -8.14
CA SER A 29 -0.01 -11.03 -9.19
C SER A 29 -0.06 -12.38 -9.89
N TYR A 30 -0.14 -12.33 -11.21
CA TYR A 30 -0.27 -13.50 -12.07
C TYR A 30 0.34 -13.17 -13.45
N PRO A 31 0.76 -14.19 -14.23
CA PRO A 31 1.22 -13.96 -15.60
C PRO A 31 0.07 -13.46 -16.48
N SER A 32 0.38 -12.64 -17.50
CA SER A 32 -0.64 -12.12 -18.41
C SER A 32 -1.34 -13.22 -19.21
N ASN A 33 -0.58 -14.24 -19.65
CA ASN A 33 -1.08 -15.35 -20.46
C ASN A 33 -0.52 -16.69 -19.94
N VAL A 34 -1.28 -17.78 -20.12
CA VAL A 34 -0.89 -19.14 -19.73
C VAL A 34 -1.37 -20.14 -20.79
N LEU A 35 -0.53 -21.11 -21.15
CA LEU A 35 -0.92 -22.17 -22.08
C LEU A 35 -1.73 -23.28 -21.38
N LEU A 36 -2.63 -23.91 -22.12
CA LEU A 36 -3.38 -25.06 -21.63
C LEU A 36 -2.42 -26.17 -21.14
N GLY A 37 -2.70 -26.73 -19.97
CA GLY A 37 -1.88 -27.77 -19.36
C GLY A 37 -0.56 -27.29 -18.77
N GLN A 38 -0.26 -25.99 -18.79
CA GLN A 38 0.93 -25.41 -18.16
C GLN A 38 0.68 -25.11 -16.67
N ASN A 39 1.72 -25.31 -15.86
CA ASN A 39 1.74 -24.84 -14.47
C ASN A 39 2.09 -23.35 -14.43
N PHE A 40 1.38 -22.58 -13.61
CA PHE A 40 1.68 -21.18 -13.37
C PHE A 40 1.33 -20.80 -11.94
N ASN A 41 1.87 -19.68 -11.47
CA ASN A 41 1.69 -19.21 -10.12
C ASN A 41 0.79 -17.99 -10.08
N ILE A 42 -0.12 -17.97 -9.11
CA ILE A 42 -0.87 -16.78 -8.69
C ILE A 42 -0.42 -16.46 -7.28
N SER A 43 0.11 -15.25 -7.11
CA SER A 43 0.47 -14.71 -5.81
C SER A 43 -0.58 -13.71 -5.35
N PHE A 44 -0.90 -13.72 -4.06
CA PHE A 44 -1.86 -12.79 -3.48
C PHE A 44 -1.50 -12.45 -2.04
N SER A 45 -2.04 -11.33 -1.58
CA SER A 45 -1.90 -10.87 -0.19
C SER A 45 -3.03 -9.92 0.17
N LEU A 46 -3.36 -9.85 1.46
CA LEU A 46 -4.23 -8.83 2.02
C LEU A 46 -3.38 -7.66 2.51
N VAL A 47 -3.68 -6.45 2.05
CA VAL A 47 -2.91 -5.25 2.41
C VAL A 47 -3.80 -4.09 2.88
N SER A 48 -3.31 -3.33 3.88
CA SER A 48 -3.94 -2.09 4.37
C SER A 48 -3.46 -0.84 3.63
N ASN A 49 -2.26 -0.89 3.05
CA ASN A 49 -1.71 0.18 2.24
C ASN A 49 -1.28 -0.40 0.89
N LEU A 50 -1.68 0.27 -0.20
CA LEU A 50 -1.23 0.01 -1.56
C LEU A 50 -0.88 1.36 -2.20
N ILE A 51 0.39 1.73 -2.10
CA ILE A 51 0.95 2.89 -2.80
C ILE A 51 1.74 2.35 -3.97
N ASN A 52 1.49 2.87 -5.17
CA ASN A 52 2.23 2.52 -6.39
C ASN A 52 2.31 3.77 -7.27
N SER A 53 3.12 4.73 -6.83
CA SER A 53 3.19 6.08 -7.39
C SER A 53 4.56 6.67 -7.10
N THR A 54 5.09 7.43 -8.04
CA THR A 54 6.24 8.31 -7.82
C THR A 54 5.83 9.76 -7.54
N ASN A 55 4.52 10.05 -7.53
CA ASN A 55 3.94 11.31 -7.10
C ASN A 55 3.50 11.16 -5.63
N PHE A 56 4.29 11.72 -4.72
CA PHE A 56 4.12 11.60 -3.28
C PHE A 56 3.06 12.59 -2.77
N GLN A 57 2.26 12.17 -1.80
CA GLN A 57 1.20 12.99 -1.20
C GLN A 57 1.76 14.25 -0.53
N TYR A 58 2.90 14.12 0.15
CA TYR A 58 3.58 15.20 0.84
C TYR A 58 5.05 15.24 0.45
N MET A 59 5.58 16.45 0.34
CA MET A 59 6.98 16.70 0.11
C MET A 59 7.41 17.93 0.90
N THR A 60 8.67 17.96 1.33
CA THR A 60 9.22 19.16 1.96
C THR A 60 9.06 20.36 1.03
N PRO A 61 8.48 21.49 1.50
CA PRO A 61 8.41 22.71 0.71
C PRO A 61 9.79 23.14 0.19
N GLY A 62 9.87 23.50 -1.09
CA GLY A 62 11.13 23.85 -1.74
C GLY A 62 11.88 22.66 -2.35
N THR A 63 11.36 21.43 -2.28
CA THR A 63 11.87 20.33 -3.11
C THR A 63 11.75 20.72 -4.57
N LYS A 64 12.86 20.61 -5.31
CA LYS A 64 12.93 21.00 -6.71
C LYS A 64 12.64 19.80 -7.60
N LEU A 65 11.70 19.99 -8.52
CA LEU A 65 11.44 19.04 -9.60
C LEU A 65 12.41 19.33 -10.75
N VAL A 66 13.20 18.34 -11.12
CA VAL A 66 14.18 18.47 -12.21
C VAL A 66 13.92 17.42 -13.29
N ASN A 67 14.38 17.71 -14.50
CA ASN A 67 14.31 16.77 -15.62
C ASN A 67 15.67 16.08 -15.77
N VAL A 68 15.67 14.76 -15.60
CA VAL A 68 16.83 13.90 -15.84
C VAL A 68 16.48 12.96 -16.98
N SER A 69 17.06 13.21 -18.15
CA SER A 69 16.87 12.38 -19.36
C SER A 69 15.40 12.19 -19.75
N GLY A 70 14.59 13.24 -19.65
CA GLY A 70 13.16 13.21 -20.00
C GLY A 70 12.25 12.70 -18.88
N LYS A 71 12.77 12.41 -17.69
CA LYS A 71 12.01 11.91 -16.54
C LYS A 71 12.08 12.89 -15.37
N THR A 72 11.02 12.92 -14.56
CA THR A 72 10.96 13.74 -13.35
C THR A 72 11.82 13.13 -12.25
N ALA A 73 12.77 13.91 -11.75
CA ALA A 73 13.56 13.62 -10.56
C ALA A 73 13.32 14.71 -9.51
N TYR A 74 13.67 14.39 -8.26
CA TYR A 74 13.50 15.24 -7.10
C TYR A 74 14.85 15.61 -6.52
N GLU A 75 15.12 16.89 -6.38
CA GLU A 75 16.35 17.45 -5.81
C GLU A 75 15.99 18.13 -4.48
N GLY A 76 16.64 17.68 -3.41
CA GLY A 76 16.47 18.24 -2.06
C GLY A 76 17.56 19.27 -1.69
N PHE A 77 17.35 19.97 -0.57
CA PHE A 77 18.29 20.97 -0.04
C PHE A 77 18.56 20.77 1.46
N GLY A 78 18.84 19.52 1.85
CA GLY A 78 19.26 19.14 3.19
C GLY A 78 18.11 18.58 4.03
N SER A 79 18.16 17.29 4.35
CA SER A 79 17.14 16.58 5.15
C SER A 79 15.71 16.62 4.56
N TYR A 80 15.60 16.77 3.23
CA TYR A 80 14.31 16.80 2.52
C TYR A 80 13.76 15.39 2.29
N TRP A 81 12.43 15.31 2.28
CA TRP A 81 11.69 14.06 2.22
C TRP A 81 10.46 14.16 1.31
N LEU A 82 10.05 13.01 0.80
CA LEU A 82 8.88 12.78 -0.05
C LEU A 82 8.15 11.57 0.50
N ILE A 83 6.93 11.74 0.98
CA ILE A 83 6.24 10.73 1.77
C ILE A 83 4.76 10.66 1.47
N ASP A 84 4.20 9.50 1.78
CA ASP A 84 2.77 9.23 1.77
C ASP A 84 2.32 8.79 3.16
N ARG A 85 1.07 9.10 3.49
CA ARG A 85 0.46 8.61 4.74
C ARG A 85 0.16 7.12 4.61
N ILE A 86 0.49 6.37 5.66
CA ILE A 86 0.21 4.93 5.77
C ILE A 86 -0.47 4.60 7.10
N ASN A 87 -1.18 3.46 7.13
CA ASN A 87 -1.78 2.92 8.34
C ASN A 87 -1.30 1.48 8.61
N VAL A 88 -0.63 1.29 9.75
CA VAL A 88 0.01 0.02 10.12
C VAL A 88 -0.71 -0.72 11.26
N THR A 89 -1.90 -0.24 11.64
CA THR A 89 -2.63 -0.72 12.83
C THR A 89 -2.84 -2.23 12.84
N ASP A 90 -3.25 -2.78 11.69
CA ASP A 90 -3.56 -4.21 11.51
C ASP A 90 -2.46 -4.96 10.75
N SER A 91 -1.41 -4.27 10.29
CA SER A 91 -0.34 -4.89 9.54
C SER A 91 0.74 -5.45 10.48
N SER A 92 1.38 -6.53 10.04
CA SER A 92 2.54 -7.15 10.70
C SER A 92 3.85 -6.86 9.96
N GLN A 93 3.74 -6.41 8.71
CA GLN A 93 4.87 -6.25 7.81
C GLN A 93 4.59 -5.10 6.84
N ILE A 94 5.61 -4.29 6.58
CA ILE A 94 5.62 -3.29 5.50
C ILE A 94 6.74 -3.66 4.54
N MET A 95 6.45 -3.64 3.25
CA MET A 95 7.43 -3.75 2.18
C MET A 95 7.43 -2.43 1.41
N ILE A 96 8.58 -1.77 1.38
CA ILE A 96 8.80 -0.56 0.60
C ILE A 96 9.79 -0.89 -0.50
N THR A 97 9.40 -0.69 -1.74
CA THR A 97 10.22 -0.92 -2.92
C THR A 97 10.41 0.39 -3.67
N PHE A 98 11.67 0.76 -3.86
CA PHE A 98 12.11 1.82 -4.75
C PHE A 98 12.78 1.17 -5.98
N ASP A 99 12.45 1.65 -7.16
CA ASP A 99 13.22 1.39 -8.38
C ASP A 99 13.61 2.72 -9.01
N GLY A 100 14.89 2.92 -9.27
CA GLY A 100 15.40 4.20 -9.73
C GLY A 100 16.89 4.37 -9.52
N ASN A 101 17.35 5.62 -9.47
CA ASN A 101 18.76 5.91 -9.29
C ASN A 101 19.01 7.23 -8.56
N VAL A 102 20.16 7.28 -7.88
CA VAL A 102 20.75 8.50 -7.33
C VAL A 102 21.61 9.14 -8.41
N VAL A 103 21.28 10.36 -8.81
CA VAL A 103 21.95 11.04 -9.92
C VAL A 103 23.19 11.77 -9.42
N GLY A 104 24.34 11.53 -10.06
CA GLY A 104 25.60 12.20 -9.72
C GLY A 104 26.34 11.61 -8.51
N GLY A 105 25.82 10.55 -7.90
CA GLY A 105 26.40 9.94 -6.69
C GLY A 105 25.84 10.53 -5.40
N PHE A 106 26.42 10.12 -4.27
CA PHE A 106 25.98 10.57 -2.94
C PHE A 106 26.72 11.82 -2.48
N SER A 107 25.96 12.87 -2.19
CA SER A 107 26.44 14.03 -1.41
C SER A 107 26.04 13.92 0.06
N ASN A 108 24.98 13.17 0.39
CA ASN A 108 24.56 12.90 1.76
C ASN A 108 23.93 11.50 1.87
N VAL A 109 22.98 11.28 2.79
CA VAL A 109 22.35 9.99 3.08
C VAL A 109 20.87 9.99 2.67
N PRO A 110 20.55 9.86 1.37
CA PRO A 110 19.20 9.60 0.93
C PRO A 110 18.85 8.14 1.21
N GLY A 111 17.57 7.81 1.20
CA GLY A 111 17.14 6.45 1.51
C GLY A 111 15.64 6.30 1.68
N ILE A 112 15.23 5.09 2.04
CA ILE A 112 13.84 4.82 2.42
C ILE A 112 13.63 5.28 3.86
N VAL A 113 12.54 6.01 4.08
CA VAL A 113 12.18 6.53 5.40
C VAL A 113 10.83 6.04 5.88
N LEU A 114 10.73 5.84 7.20
CA LEU A 114 9.48 5.76 7.95
C LEU A 114 9.46 6.91 8.97
N TYR A 115 8.36 7.66 9.00
CA TYR A 115 8.12 8.65 10.05
C TYR A 115 6.92 8.26 10.91
N GLY A 116 6.98 8.66 12.17
CA GLY A 116 5.90 8.52 13.13
C GLY A 116 4.67 9.36 12.75
N SER A 117 3.50 8.99 13.26
CA SER A 117 2.25 9.72 13.08
C SER A 117 2.27 11.11 13.72
N ASN A 118 3.22 11.34 14.62
CA ASN A 118 3.51 12.64 15.24
C ASN A 118 4.43 13.53 14.38
N PHE A 119 4.90 13.04 13.23
CA PHE A 119 5.76 13.82 12.34
C PHE A 119 5.03 15.05 11.80
N THR A 120 5.70 16.19 11.87
CA THR A 120 5.14 17.48 11.45
C THR A 120 5.57 17.80 10.03
N LEU A 121 4.62 17.87 9.10
CA LEU A 121 4.87 18.06 7.66
C LEU A 121 5.50 19.42 7.29
N SER A 122 5.54 20.38 8.20
CA SER A 122 6.23 21.65 8.00
C SER A 122 7.72 21.61 8.34
N ASN A 123 8.20 20.50 8.93
CA ASN A 123 9.57 20.39 9.43
C ASN A 123 10.45 19.55 8.50
N MET A 124 11.76 19.78 8.58
CA MET A 124 12.76 18.90 7.96
C MET A 124 12.94 17.62 8.82
N ASP A 125 13.61 16.61 8.27
CA ASP A 125 14.01 15.38 8.97
C ASP A 125 14.96 15.67 10.15
N GLY A 126 15.10 14.76 11.11
CA GLY A 126 16.04 14.81 12.22
C GLY A 126 15.63 15.72 13.39
N GLN A 127 14.34 16.00 13.55
CA GLN A 127 13.85 16.86 14.63
C GLN A 127 13.52 16.05 15.89
N ILE A 128 13.94 16.59 17.04
CA ILE A 128 13.62 16.02 18.36
C ILE A 128 12.10 15.90 18.53
N GLY A 129 11.68 14.80 19.16
CA GLY A 129 10.27 14.52 19.43
C GLY A 129 9.56 13.70 18.35
N ASN A 130 10.27 13.26 17.31
CA ASN A 130 9.74 12.38 16.27
C ASN A 130 10.28 10.94 16.39
N TYR A 131 9.51 10.01 15.83
CA TYR A 131 10.02 8.67 15.52
C TYR A 131 10.40 8.63 14.05
N GLU A 132 11.65 8.32 13.77
CA GLU A 132 12.18 8.38 12.40
C GLU A 132 13.09 7.17 12.17
N ILE A 133 12.96 6.54 11.00
CA ILE A 133 13.81 5.42 10.58
C ILE A 133 14.25 5.72 9.16
N LEU A 134 15.54 5.86 8.94
CA LEU A 134 16.13 5.98 7.60
C LEU A 134 17.01 4.78 7.32
N VAL A 135 16.62 4.03 6.31
CA VAL A 135 17.46 3.01 5.69
C VAL A 135 18.21 3.68 4.55
N GLY A 136 19.38 4.23 4.89
CA GLY A 136 20.20 5.04 4.01
C GLY A 136 20.91 4.20 2.95
N TRP A 137 20.85 4.67 1.70
CA TRP A 137 21.48 4.00 0.56
C TRP A 137 23.00 4.01 0.60
N TYR A 138 23.60 4.86 1.44
CA TYR A 138 25.03 4.86 1.73
C TYR A 138 25.48 3.69 2.64
N GLY A 139 24.57 2.82 3.06
CA GLY A 139 24.90 1.67 3.90
C GLY A 139 24.75 1.92 5.40
N ILE A 140 23.89 2.86 5.78
CA ILE A 140 23.69 3.28 7.18
C ILE A 140 22.22 3.26 7.58
N LEU A 141 21.93 2.78 8.80
CA LEU A 141 20.64 2.90 9.46
C LEU A 141 20.69 4.07 10.44
N PHE A 142 19.81 5.05 10.27
CA PHE A 142 19.58 6.10 11.25
C PHE A 142 18.24 5.93 11.93
N LEU A 143 18.19 6.30 13.22
CA LEU A 143 16.99 6.31 14.04
C LEU A 143 16.86 7.63 14.79
N ASP A 144 15.63 8.14 14.90
CA ASP A 144 15.22 9.03 15.99
C ASP A 144 14.21 8.31 16.88
N LYS A 145 14.48 8.35 18.19
CA LYS A 145 13.63 7.79 19.24
C LYS A 145 13.16 8.89 20.18
N LEU A 146 12.65 9.99 19.61
CA LEU A 146 12.21 11.21 20.29
C LEU A 146 13.35 12.07 20.87
N THR A 147 14.61 11.65 20.75
CA THR A 147 15.76 12.28 21.41
C THR A 147 16.79 12.83 20.43
N GLY A 148 16.55 12.72 19.13
CA GLY A 148 17.46 13.14 18.08
C GLY A 148 17.95 11.98 17.22
N TYR A 149 18.40 12.37 16.04
CA TYR A 149 18.79 11.48 14.95
C TYR A 149 20.18 10.90 15.12
N ASN A 150 20.31 9.56 15.12
CA ASN A 150 21.58 8.88 15.36
C ASN A 150 21.79 7.69 14.43
N GLY A 151 23.01 7.53 13.93
CA GLY A 151 23.42 6.35 13.16
C GLY A 151 23.64 5.16 14.08
N VAL A 152 22.97 4.04 13.81
CA VAL A 152 22.99 2.85 14.69
C VAL A 152 23.56 1.60 14.04
N LEU A 153 23.67 1.58 12.72
CA LEU A 153 24.28 0.48 11.96
C LEU A 153 24.94 1.04 10.70
N TYR A 154 26.20 0.71 10.45
CA TYR A 154 27.02 1.27 9.36
C TYR A 154 27.42 0.22 8.29
N THR A 155 26.74 -0.93 8.32
CA THR A 155 27.06 -2.10 7.48
C THR A 155 25.88 -2.54 6.62
N LEU A 156 24.92 -1.64 6.37
CA LEU A 156 23.86 -1.96 5.42
C LEU A 156 24.44 -2.06 4.01
N PRO A 157 23.86 -2.88 3.13
CA PRO A 157 24.27 -2.94 1.74
C PRO A 157 24.00 -1.59 1.05
N SER A 158 25.02 -1.04 0.39
CA SER A 158 24.92 0.21 -0.35
C SER A 158 24.13 0.04 -1.64
N PHE A 159 23.41 1.08 -2.05
CA PHE A 159 22.61 1.13 -3.25
C PHE A 159 22.95 2.39 -4.04
N SER A 160 22.72 2.42 -5.35
CA SER A 160 22.83 3.66 -6.14
C SER A 160 21.94 3.63 -7.38
N SER A 161 21.63 2.45 -7.90
CA SER A 161 20.69 2.26 -9.00
C SER A 161 20.03 0.88 -9.02
N GLY A 162 18.84 0.83 -9.62
CA GLY A 162 18.03 -0.37 -9.80
C GLY A 162 16.97 -0.53 -8.71
N ASN A 163 16.68 -1.78 -8.34
CA ASN A 163 15.65 -2.10 -7.36
C ASN A 163 16.22 -2.18 -5.94
N TYR A 164 15.60 -1.47 -5.01
CA TYR A 164 15.88 -1.48 -3.58
C TYR A 164 14.60 -1.70 -2.79
N THR A 165 14.50 -2.84 -2.12
CA THR A 165 13.34 -3.18 -1.30
C THR A 165 13.74 -3.35 0.16
N VAL A 166 12.99 -2.73 1.08
CA VAL A 166 13.15 -2.93 2.52
C VAL A 166 11.90 -3.60 3.07
N ILE A 167 12.09 -4.62 3.89
CA ILE A 167 11.03 -5.26 4.66
C ILE A 167 11.17 -4.84 6.12
N PHE A 168 10.13 -4.21 6.64
CA PHE A 168 9.96 -3.94 8.06
C PHE A 168 8.95 -4.92 8.65
N LYS A 169 9.20 -5.43 9.85
CA LYS A 169 8.28 -6.31 10.58
C LYS A 169 7.94 -5.76 11.95
N ASN A 170 6.71 -6.01 12.39
CA ASN A 170 6.30 -5.88 13.77
C ASN A 170 6.85 -7.06 14.57
N VAL A 171 7.85 -6.81 15.42
CA VAL A 171 8.43 -7.82 16.31
C VAL A 171 8.31 -7.28 17.73
N ASN A 172 7.49 -7.94 18.56
CA ASN A 172 7.21 -7.53 19.94
C ASN A 172 6.76 -6.06 20.04
N SER A 173 5.82 -5.66 19.18
CA SER A 173 5.27 -4.29 19.10
C SER A 173 6.29 -3.21 18.71
N SER A 174 7.45 -3.61 18.19
CA SER A 174 8.51 -2.71 17.73
C SER A 174 8.82 -2.91 16.25
N VAL A 175 9.26 -1.86 15.58
CA VAL A 175 9.73 -1.92 14.18
C VAL A 175 11.06 -2.66 14.11
N CYS A 176 11.11 -3.70 13.29
CA CYS A 176 12.34 -4.41 12.96
C CYS A 176 12.66 -4.21 11.48
N VAL A 177 13.86 -3.69 11.17
CA VAL A 177 14.41 -3.70 9.81
C VAL A 177 14.86 -5.13 9.53
N TYR A 178 14.02 -5.89 8.83
CA TYR A 178 14.15 -7.33 8.74
C TYR A 178 15.12 -7.75 7.65
N SER A 179 14.92 -7.24 6.43
CA SER A 179 15.77 -7.55 5.29
C SER A 179 15.76 -6.42 4.27
N ILE A 180 16.83 -6.37 3.48
CA ILE A 180 16.99 -5.46 2.35
C ILE A 180 17.25 -6.32 1.12
N THR A 181 16.58 -6.04 0.01
CA THR A 181 16.84 -6.69 -1.28
C THR A 181 17.34 -5.63 -2.25
N ILE A 182 18.51 -5.86 -2.84
CA ILE A 182 19.09 -5.00 -3.87
C ILE A 182 19.30 -5.81 -5.14
N ASN A 183 18.65 -5.42 -6.25
CA ASN A 183 18.81 -6.08 -7.55
C ASN A 183 18.76 -7.62 -7.44
N SER A 184 17.72 -8.13 -6.76
CA SER A 184 17.47 -9.56 -6.48
C SER A 184 18.36 -10.22 -5.42
N SER A 185 19.37 -9.54 -4.89
CA SER A 185 20.20 -10.05 -3.79
C SER A 185 19.58 -9.70 -2.44
N ILE A 186 19.34 -10.69 -1.59
CA ILE A 186 18.68 -10.52 -0.28
C ILE A 186 19.71 -10.47 0.84
N TYR A 187 19.64 -9.44 1.67
CA TYR A 187 20.48 -9.20 2.84
C TYR A 187 19.62 -9.24 4.10
N MET A 188 19.92 -10.15 5.01
CA MET A 188 19.22 -10.27 6.28
C MET A 188 19.81 -9.30 7.30
N ILE A 189 18.99 -8.38 7.81
CA ILE A 189 19.43 -7.35 8.76
C ILE A 189 18.98 -7.70 10.18
N LYS A 190 17.69 -7.99 10.36
CA LYS A 190 17.05 -8.36 11.64
C LYS A 190 17.38 -7.40 12.79
N TYR A 191 17.42 -6.10 12.51
CA TYR A 191 17.71 -5.07 13.51
C TYR A 191 16.40 -4.54 14.12
N ASN A 192 16.21 -4.73 15.43
CA ASN A 192 15.07 -4.16 16.15
C ASN A 192 15.38 -2.71 16.55
N THR A 193 14.57 -1.75 16.10
CA THR A 193 14.83 -0.32 16.31
C THR A 193 14.41 0.15 17.71
N GLY A 194 13.51 -0.58 18.38
CA GLY A 194 12.85 -0.13 19.62
C GLY A 194 11.77 0.94 19.40
N ILE A 195 11.52 1.34 18.15
CA ILE A 195 10.45 2.30 17.82
C ILE A 195 9.12 1.54 17.78
N PRO A 196 8.06 2.00 18.48
CA PRO A 196 6.78 1.32 18.51
C PRO A 196 6.19 1.12 17.11
N TRP A 197 5.77 -0.10 16.76
CA TRP A 197 5.19 -0.40 15.44
C TRP A 197 4.03 0.54 15.10
N ARG A 198 3.13 0.73 16.06
CA ARG A 198 1.92 1.56 15.89
C ARG A 198 2.21 3.06 15.86
N SER A 199 3.45 3.51 16.09
CA SER A 199 3.77 4.93 15.91
C SER A 199 3.93 5.30 14.45
N VAL A 200 4.30 4.36 13.57
CA VAL A 200 4.56 4.65 12.14
C VAL A 200 3.31 5.18 11.44
N GLY A 201 3.44 6.34 10.79
CA GLY A 201 2.34 7.02 10.10
C GLY A 201 2.65 7.43 8.66
N TYR A 202 3.93 7.44 8.28
CA TYR A 202 4.35 7.82 6.92
C TYR A 202 5.47 6.93 6.41
N ALA A 203 5.50 6.74 5.10
CA ALA A 203 6.56 6.03 4.37
C ALA A 203 6.94 6.81 3.12
N GLY A 204 8.21 6.73 2.72
CA GLY A 204 8.67 7.46 1.55
C GLY A 204 10.16 7.37 1.31
N ILE A 205 10.69 8.40 0.65
CA ILE A 205 12.11 8.59 0.39
C ILE A 205 12.61 9.91 0.97
N ARG A 206 13.80 9.88 1.55
CA ARG A 206 14.59 11.07 1.87
C ARG A 206 15.51 11.35 0.69
N THR A 207 15.41 12.54 0.13
CA THR A 207 16.33 13.02 -0.92
C THR A 207 17.56 13.68 -0.32
N ASP A 208 17.42 14.27 0.87
CA ASP A 208 18.46 15.04 1.53
C ASP A 208 18.96 16.20 0.65
N THR A 209 20.21 16.18 0.20
CA THR A 209 20.80 17.12 -0.78
C THR A 209 20.95 16.50 -2.18
N ASP A 210 20.55 15.24 -2.36
CA ASP A 210 20.79 14.50 -3.58
C ASP A 210 19.63 14.65 -4.58
N THR A 211 19.93 14.38 -5.85
CA THR A 211 18.94 14.27 -6.91
C THR A 211 18.53 12.81 -7.07
N ILE A 212 17.27 12.51 -6.76
CA ILE A 212 16.71 11.16 -6.82
C ILE A 212 15.78 11.04 -8.01
N LEU A 213 16.06 10.08 -8.90
CA LEU A 213 15.20 9.73 -10.03
C LEU A 213 14.41 8.45 -9.70
N PRO A 214 13.16 8.55 -9.22
CA PRO A 214 12.30 7.39 -9.02
C PRO A 214 11.65 6.97 -10.35
N LEU A 215 11.84 5.70 -10.73
CA LEU A 215 11.09 5.05 -11.82
C LEU A 215 9.83 4.37 -11.30
N SER A 216 9.90 3.81 -10.10
CA SER A 216 8.76 3.26 -9.37
C SER A 216 8.98 3.41 -7.86
N PHE A 217 7.91 3.66 -7.13
CA PHE A 217 7.90 3.59 -5.68
C PHE A 217 6.61 2.90 -5.23
N ARG A 218 6.77 1.92 -4.34
CA ARG A 218 5.69 1.05 -3.92
C ARG A 218 5.75 0.77 -2.44
N VAL A 219 4.60 0.88 -1.76
CA VAL A 219 4.44 0.51 -0.35
C VAL A 219 3.29 -0.48 -0.22
N LEU A 220 3.57 -1.61 0.42
CA LEU A 220 2.60 -2.63 0.79
C LEU A 220 2.65 -2.84 2.30
N SER A 221 1.50 -2.88 2.95
CA SER A 221 1.40 -3.23 4.37
C SER A 221 0.55 -4.48 4.54
N PHE A 222 1.18 -5.60 4.85
CA PHE A 222 0.55 -6.91 4.87
C PHE A 222 -0.18 -7.18 6.18
N ILE A 223 -1.39 -7.69 6.05
CA ILE A 223 -2.26 -8.06 7.16
C ILE A 223 -2.22 -9.57 7.33
N PRO A 224 -1.86 -10.09 8.52
CA PRO A 224 -2.00 -11.51 8.82
C PRO A 224 -3.48 -11.89 8.85
N SER A 225 -3.90 -12.81 7.98
CA SER A 225 -5.30 -13.21 7.90
C SER A 225 -5.46 -14.62 7.34
N ASN A 226 -6.55 -15.27 7.74
CA ASN A 226 -7.03 -16.46 7.06
C ASN A 226 -7.51 -16.11 5.66
N TYR A 227 -7.32 -17.03 4.73
CA TYR A 227 -7.81 -16.94 3.36
C TYR A 227 -8.48 -18.25 2.92
N THR A 228 -9.37 -18.12 1.95
CA THR A 228 -9.98 -19.26 1.25
C THR A 228 -9.97 -18.97 -0.24
N VAL A 229 -9.53 -19.94 -1.03
CA VAL A 229 -9.50 -19.88 -2.48
C VAL A 229 -10.48 -20.89 -3.06
N PHE A 230 -11.38 -20.41 -3.90
CA PHE A 230 -12.33 -21.23 -4.65
C PHE A 230 -11.94 -21.29 -6.12
N VAL A 231 -12.06 -22.47 -6.72
CA VAL A 231 -11.89 -22.70 -8.15
C VAL A 231 -13.22 -23.19 -8.69
N ASN A 232 -13.81 -22.44 -9.63
CA ASN A 232 -15.13 -22.74 -10.22
C ASN A 232 -16.21 -23.01 -9.15
N GLY A 233 -16.21 -22.20 -8.09
CA GLY A 233 -17.19 -22.27 -6.99
C GLY A 233 -16.94 -23.37 -5.96
N LYS A 234 -15.93 -24.23 -6.12
CA LYS A 234 -15.55 -25.23 -5.12
C LYS A 234 -14.32 -24.77 -4.34
N GLU A 235 -14.31 -24.99 -3.03
CA GLU A 235 -13.13 -24.70 -2.21
C GLU A 235 -11.95 -25.53 -2.73
N PHE A 236 -10.87 -24.83 -3.06
CA PHE A 236 -9.64 -25.41 -3.55
C PHE A 236 -8.58 -25.46 -2.44
N ARG A 237 -8.45 -24.36 -1.68
CA ARG A 237 -7.50 -24.27 -0.57
C ARG A 237 -7.88 -23.19 0.42
N SER A 238 -7.75 -23.49 1.70
CA SER A 238 -7.74 -22.51 2.79
C SER A 238 -6.39 -22.50 3.50
N GLY A 239 -6.08 -21.40 4.19
CA GLY A 239 -4.83 -21.24 4.91
C GLY A 239 -4.69 -19.90 5.60
N PHE A 240 -3.48 -19.63 6.10
CA PHE A 240 -3.12 -18.37 6.74
C PHE A 240 -2.04 -17.65 5.92
N SER A 241 -2.24 -16.36 5.66
CA SER A 241 -1.30 -15.51 4.92
C SER A 241 -0.74 -14.45 5.86
N ASN A 242 0.59 -14.29 5.86
CA ASN A 242 1.29 -13.21 6.56
C ASN A 242 2.41 -12.67 5.65
N GLY A 243 2.02 -11.83 4.69
CA GLY A 243 2.84 -11.47 3.53
C GLY A 243 2.21 -11.96 2.23
N THR A 244 3.05 -12.26 1.24
CA THR A 244 2.64 -12.82 -0.05
C THR A 244 2.50 -14.33 0.02
N THR A 245 1.32 -14.82 -0.33
CA THR A 245 1.03 -16.26 -0.52
C THR A 245 1.01 -16.58 -2.00
N SER A 246 1.53 -17.75 -2.40
CA SER A 246 1.53 -18.20 -3.80
C SER A 246 0.85 -19.55 -3.96
N LEU A 247 0.10 -19.70 -5.05
CA LEU A 247 -0.57 -20.93 -5.47
C LEU A 247 -0.12 -21.31 -6.87
N THR A 248 0.30 -22.56 -7.02
CA THR A 248 0.52 -23.16 -8.34
C THR A 248 -0.78 -23.79 -8.83
N LEU A 249 -1.22 -23.39 -10.01
CA LEU A 249 -2.39 -23.93 -10.69
C LEU A 249 -1.98 -24.55 -12.02
N ARG A 250 -2.78 -25.53 -12.48
CA ARG A 250 -2.68 -26.14 -13.80
C ARG A 250 -4.06 -26.17 -14.43
N LEU A 251 -4.19 -25.61 -15.62
CA LEU A 251 -5.51 -25.42 -16.25
C LEU A 251 -5.74 -26.40 -17.39
N PHE A 252 -6.94 -26.96 -17.41
CA PHE A 252 -7.42 -27.83 -18.48
C PHE A 252 -8.73 -27.31 -19.12
N SER A 253 -9.28 -26.23 -18.58
CA SER A 253 -10.50 -25.58 -19.04
C SER A 253 -10.55 -24.13 -18.53
N PRO A 254 -11.44 -23.27 -19.07
CA PRO A 254 -11.71 -21.97 -18.49
C PRO A 254 -11.99 -22.08 -16.99
N THR A 255 -11.44 -21.15 -16.22
CA THR A 255 -11.45 -21.23 -14.76
C THR A 255 -11.69 -19.87 -14.12
N VAL A 256 -12.57 -19.84 -13.13
CA VAL A 256 -12.81 -18.69 -12.26
C VAL A 256 -12.20 -18.99 -10.89
N LEU A 257 -11.27 -18.14 -10.49
CA LEU A 257 -10.64 -18.18 -9.17
C LEU A 257 -11.24 -17.08 -8.30
N ASN A 258 -11.68 -17.42 -7.10
CA ASN A 258 -12.06 -16.45 -6.09
C ASN A 258 -11.12 -16.58 -4.89
N ILE A 259 -10.35 -15.53 -4.63
CA ILE A 259 -9.46 -15.42 -3.47
C ILE A 259 -10.15 -14.53 -2.45
N SER A 260 -10.54 -15.10 -1.32
CA SER A 260 -11.31 -14.43 -0.27
C SER A 260 -10.54 -14.35 1.04
N PHE A 261 -10.69 -13.23 1.76
CA PHE A 261 -10.25 -13.01 3.14
C PHE A 261 -11.49 -12.74 4.00
N PRO A 262 -12.10 -13.80 4.58
CA PRO A 262 -13.42 -13.71 5.19
C PRO A 262 -13.53 -12.71 6.34
N ASP A 263 -12.52 -12.67 7.22
CA ASP A 263 -12.47 -11.80 8.40
C ASP A 263 -12.50 -10.31 8.05
N TYR A 264 -12.10 -9.97 6.83
CA TYR A 264 -12.04 -8.61 6.31
C TYR A 264 -13.11 -8.34 5.24
N HIS A 265 -13.95 -9.33 4.93
CA HIS A 265 -15.00 -9.24 3.90
C HIS A 265 -14.53 -8.75 2.52
N VAL A 266 -13.27 -9.06 2.17
CA VAL A 266 -12.69 -8.69 0.87
C VAL A 266 -12.35 -9.93 0.05
N TYR A 267 -12.50 -9.81 -1.27
CA TYR A 267 -12.17 -10.87 -2.20
C TYR A 267 -11.74 -10.31 -3.56
N ARG A 268 -11.09 -11.15 -4.36
CA ARG A 268 -10.76 -10.90 -5.76
C ARG A 268 -11.17 -12.09 -6.62
N VAL A 269 -11.79 -11.78 -7.75
CA VAL A 269 -12.16 -12.77 -8.76
C VAL A 269 -11.21 -12.61 -9.94
N ILE A 270 -10.56 -13.71 -10.30
CA ILE A 270 -9.66 -13.79 -11.46
C ILE A 270 -10.29 -14.79 -12.44
N VAL A 271 -10.52 -14.35 -13.66
CA VAL A 271 -11.03 -15.19 -14.74
C VAL A 271 -9.89 -15.53 -15.68
N ILE A 272 -9.78 -16.82 -15.99
CA ILE A 272 -8.72 -17.36 -16.83
C ILE A 272 -9.36 -18.09 -18.01
N SER A 273 -9.13 -17.55 -19.22
CA SER A 273 -9.55 -18.20 -20.47
C SER A 273 -8.47 -19.15 -21.00
N THR A 274 -8.89 -20.15 -21.79
CA THR A 274 -7.98 -21.16 -22.38
C THR A 274 -8.04 -21.21 -23.91
N SER A 275 -8.62 -20.20 -24.58
CA SER A 275 -8.63 -20.09 -26.05
C SER A 275 -7.31 -19.51 -26.57
N ASP A 276 -7.15 -19.39 -27.90
CA ASP A 276 -5.93 -18.90 -28.57
C ASP A 276 -5.44 -17.51 -28.06
N ASN A 277 -6.29 -16.77 -27.34
CA ASN A 277 -5.95 -15.58 -26.56
C ASN A 277 -6.19 -15.83 -25.05
N ALA A 278 -5.49 -16.81 -24.48
CA ALA A 278 -5.56 -17.16 -23.06
C ALA A 278 -5.16 -15.95 -22.20
N ASN A 279 -6.14 -15.27 -21.61
CA ASN A 279 -5.98 -14.03 -20.90
C ASN A 279 -6.41 -14.22 -19.45
N ILE A 280 -5.56 -13.80 -18.52
CA ILE A 280 -5.86 -13.74 -17.10
C ILE A 280 -6.22 -12.31 -16.75
N HIS A 281 -7.45 -12.09 -16.29
CA HIS A 281 -7.90 -10.76 -15.90
C HIS A 281 -8.74 -10.79 -14.63
N GLU A 282 -8.72 -9.68 -13.90
CA GLU A 282 -9.62 -9.46 -12.77
C GLU A 282 -11.02 -9.13 -13.28
N GLU A 283 -12.03 -9.79 -12.74
CA GLU A 283 -13.41 -9.32 -12.87
C GLU A 283 -13.76 -8.44 -11.67
N PHE A 284 -14.08 -7.18 -11.95
CA PHE A 284 -14.67 -6.31 -10.95
C PHE A 284 -16.07 -6.82 -10.59
N PRO A 285 -16.47 -6.78 -9.31
CA PRO A 285 -17.79 -7.26 -8.89
C PRO A 285 -18.88 -6.31 -9.38
N PHE A 286 -19.25 -6.45 -10.65
CA PHE A 286 -20.26 -5.65 -11.34
C PHE A 286 -21.60 -5.65 -10.57
N ILE A 287 -21.95 -6.78 -9.95
CA ILE A 287 -23.19 -6.96 -9.19
C ILE A 287 -23.25 -6.01 -7.99
N GLN A 288 -22.16 -5.82 -7.24
CA GLN A 288 -22.15 -4.95 -6.07
C GLN A 288 -22.27 -3.48 -6.48
N VAL A 289 -21.60 -3.09 -7.56
CA VAL A 289 -21.70 -1.74 -8.13
C VAL A 289 -23.11 -1.47 -8.65
N ILE A 290 -23.71 -2.45 -9.34
CA ILE A 290 -25.11 -2.36 -9.81
C ILE A 290 -26.07 -2.26 -8.63
N LEU A 291 -25.90 -3.07 -7.57
CA LEU A 291 -26.73 -3.02 -6.37
C LEU A 291 -26.65 -1.66 -5.68
N ILE A 292 -25.46 -1.07 -5.56
CA ILE A 292 -25.26 0.28 -5.02
C ILE A 292 -25.95 1.31 -5.92
N ALA A 293 -25.78 1.22 -7.25
CA ALA A 293 -26.40 2.13 -8.20
C ALA A 293 -27.93 2.05 -8.18
N VAL A 294 -28.49 0.83 -8.17
CA VAL A 294 -29.94 0.57 -8.07
C VAL A 294 -30.48 1.08 -6.73
N THR A 295 -29.78 0.83 -5.63
CA THR A 295 -30.18 1.32 -4.30
C THR A 295 -30.20 2.85 -4.26
N GLY A 296 -29.15 3.50 -4.77
CA GLY A 296 -29.10 4.96 -4.90
C GLY A 296 -30.24 5.52 -5.76
N MET A 297 -30.55 4.85 -6.88
CA MET A 297 -31.66 5.21 -7.76
C MET A 297 -33.02 5.10 -7.05
N LEU A 298 -33.26 4.01 -6.32
CA LEU A 298 -34.50 3.79 -5.56
C LEU A 298 -34.68 4.82 -4.44
N ILE A 299 -33.60 5.16 -3.72
CA ILE A 299 -33.61 6.23 -2.71
C ILE A 299 -33.95 7.58 -3.35
N GLY A 300 -33.29 7.92 -4.47
CA GLY A 300 -33.55 9.16 -5.21
C GLY A 300 -35.01 9.28 -5.69
N LEU A 301 -35.57 8.19 -6.22
CA LEU A 301 -36.99 8.11 -6.63
C LEU A 301 -37.94 8.28 -5.45
N SER A 302 -37.63 7.68 -4.31
CA SER A 302 -38.43 7.81 -3.09
C SER A 302 -38.45 9.26 -2.58
N ILE A 303 -37.28 9.92 -2.54
CA ILE A 303 -37.16 11.34 -2.15
C ILE A 303 -37.96 12.23 -3.11
N ARG A 304 -37.82 12.01 -4.43
CA ARG A 304 -38.54 12.79 -5.45
C ARG A 304 -40.06 12.65 -5.29
N LYS A 305 -40.57 11.43 -5.06
CA LYS A 305 -42.00 11.19 -4.82
C LYS A 305 -42.52 11.93 -3.58
N GLU A 306 -41.75 11.93 -2.49
CA GLU A 306 -42.12 12.62 -1.24
C GLU A 306 -42.12 14.15 -1.40
N ILE A 307 -41.21 14.71 -2.21
CA ILE A 307 -41.20 16.14 -2.54
C ILE A 307 -42.44 16.52 -3.36
N ILE A 308 -42.75 15.76 -4.42
CA ILE A 308 -43.92 16.01 -5.29
C ILE A 308 -45.23 15.92 -4.48
N LYS A 309 -45.35 14.93 -3.59
CA LYS A 309 -46.53 14.76 -2.73
C LYS A 309 -46.74 15.93 -1.76
N LYS A 310 -45.65 16.59 -1.34
CA LYS A 310 -45.72 17.80 -0.49
C LYS A 310 -46.01 19.07 -1.29
N GLN A 311 -45.62 19.13 -2.56
CA GLN A 311 -45.93 20.26 -3.46
C GLN A 311 -47.34 20.19 -4.04
N GLY A 312 -47.92 19.00 -4.21
CA GLY A 312 -49.31 18.81 -4.67
C GLY A 312 -50.37 18.85 -3.55
N ARG A 313 -49.96 19.16 -2.31
CA ARG A 313 -50.85 19.49 -1.19
C ARG A 313 -50.73 21.00 -0.91
N THR A 314 -51.25 21.79 -1.84
CA THR A 314 -51.68 23.18 -1.64
C THR A 314 -53.06 23.32 -2.24
#